data_AF-A0A2N2NPT9-F1
#
_entry.id   AF-A0A2N2NPT9-F1
#
_cell.length_a   1.000
_cell.length_b   1.000
_cell.length_c   1.000
_cell.angle_alpha   90.00
_cell.angle_beta   90.00
_cell.angle_gamma   90.00
#
_symmetry.space_group_name_H-M   'P 1'
#
loop_
_entity.id
_entity.type
_entity.pdbx_description
1 polymer ?
#
loop_
_entity_poly.entity_id
_entity_poly.type
_entity_poly.pdbx_seq_one_letter_code
_entity_poly.pdbx_strand_id
1 'polypeptide(L)'
;MSKNSVQLIIDGEIWLQVSDFNESTPYDRHFMIKRLQNGHDVFIFGNGEKGCRPSERYGKFASPYKLQTVRQDEIQQPVVFPNGNKPMNPLAGIYRAVVISNEDPDNRMKVQVKIDAIPEMGLLWAASVVPLKENDRIRPAVGDLVWISFRNGDPNQPLWLGKISEEEPPPIFVL
;
A
#
# COMPACT_ATOMS: atom_id res chain seq x y z
N MET A 1 -19.49 -6.45 0.54
CA MET A 1 -18.94 -6.88 -0.76
C MET A 1 -18.01 -8.05 -0.51
N SER A 2 -18.20 -9.17 -1.20
CA SER A 2 -17.53 -10.44 -0.91
C SER A 2 -16.04 -10.36 -1.18
N LYS A 3 -15.23 -10.57 -0.14
CA LYS A 3 -13.82 -10.94 -0.28
C LYS A 3 -13.83 -12.25 -1.06
N ASN A 4 -13.44 -12.25 -2.34
CA ASN A 4 -13.25 -13.49 -3.09
C ASN A 4 -12.10 -14.27 -2.43
N SER A 5 -12.42 -15.12 -1.46
CA SER A 5 -11.47 -16.04 -0.86
C SER A 5 -11.27 -17.19 -1.85
N VAL A 6 -10.10 -17.22 -2.48
CA VAL A 6 -9.72 -18.35 -3.31
C VAL A 6 -9.43 -19.53 -2.38
N GLN A 7 -10.20 -20.60 -2.50
CA GLN A 7 -9.90 -21.86 -1.82
C GLN A 7 -9.04 -22.73 -2.75
N LEU A 8 -7.87 -23.14 -2.26
CA LEU A 8 -7.00 -24.08 -2.96
C LEU A 8 -7.07 -25.44 -2.28
N ILE A 9 -7.45 -26.47 -3.02
CA ILE A 9 -7.52 -27.85 -2.55
C ILE A 9 -6.57 -28.70 -3.40
N ILE A 10 -5.64 -29.41 -2.76
CA ILE A 10 -4.69 -30.31 -3.41
C ILE A 10 -4.83 -31.67 -2.73
N ASP A 11 -5.13 -32.72 -3.52
CA ASP A 11 -5.33 -34.10 -3.04
C ASP A 11 -6.31 -34.21 -1.85
N GLY A 12 -7.40 -33.43 -1.91
CA GLY A 12 -8.44 -33.38 -0.86
C GLY A 12 -8.09 -32.53 0.36
N GLU A 13 -6.90 -31.95 0.42
CA GLU A 13 -6.45 -31.13 1.53
C GLU A 13 -6.56 -29.63 1.21
N ILE A 14 -7.10 -28.86 2.16
CA ILE A 14 -7.25 -27.40 2.03
C ILE A 14 -5.93 -26.71 2.35
N TRP A 15 -5.50 -25.84 1.44
CA TRP A 15 -4.39 -24.92 1.61
C TRP A 15 -4.92 -23.53 1.99
N LEU A 16 -4.25 -22.85 2.91
CA LEU A 16 -4.66 -21.55 3.44
C LEU A 16 -3.87 -20.43 2.77
N GLN A 17 -4.58 -19.40 2.31
CA GLN A 17 -3.96 -18.22 1.71
C GLN A 17 -3.37 -17.33 2.82
N VAL A 18 -2.11 -16.96 2.71
CA VAL A 18 -1.39 -16.06 3.63
C VAL A 18 -0.83 -14.84 2.89
N SER A 19 -0.50 -13.78 3.63
CA SER A 19 0.19 -12.59 3.08
C SER A 19 1.68 -12.82 2.82
N ASP A 20 2.29 -13.67 3.64
CA ASP A 20 3.69 -14.06 3.64
C ASP A 20 3.88 -15.36 4.45
N PHE A 21 5.06 -15.95 4.40
CA PHE A 21 5.37 -17.22 5.08
C PHE A 21 6.12 -17.05 6.42
N ASN A 22 6.23 -15.83 6.97
CA ASN A 22 7.12 -15.60 8.12
C ASN A 22 6.71 -16.40 9.37
N GLU A 23 5.41 -16.58 9.56
CA GLU A 23 4.81 -17.35 10.66
C GLU A 23 4.52 -18.81 10.27
N SER A 24 4.92 -19.24 9.08
CA SER A 24 4.65 -20.60 8.59
C SER A 24 5.73 -21.57 9.05
N THR A 25 5.30 -22.72 9.55
CA THR A 25 6.12 -23.90 9.83
C THR A 25 6.26 -24.79 8.59
N PRO A 26 7.17 -25.78 8.57
CA PRO A 26 7.31 -26.76 7.48
C PRO A 26 6.04 -27.54 7.14
N TYR A 27 5.14 -27.69 8.12
CA TYR A 27 3.94 -28.51 7.99
C TYR A 27 2.72 -27.72 7.53
N ASP A 28 2.79 -26.39 7.57
CA ASP A 28 1.66 -25.54 7.22
C ASP A 28 1.40 -25.57 5.72
N ARG A 29 0.17 -25.94 5.36
CA ARG A 29 -0.33 -25.93 3.98
C ARG A 29 -0.69 -24.50 3.57
N HIS A 30 0.31 -23.63 3.54
CA HIS A 30 0.15 -22.23 3.20
C HIS A 30 0.49 -21.96 1.73
N PHE A 31 -0.24 -21.02 1.13
CA PHE A 31 0.08 -20.52 -0.20
C PHE A 31 -0.15 -19.01 -0.29
N MET A 32 0.48 -18.38 -1.27
CA MET A 32 0.20 -17.01 -1.67
C MET A 32 -0.26 -16.98 -3.12
N ILE A 33 -1.02 -15.95 -3.47
CA ILE A 33 -1.30 -15.63 -4.87
C ILE A 33 -0.50 -14.38 -5.21
N LYS A 34 0.26 -14.44 -6.30
CA LYS A 34 0.92 -13.27 -6.89
C LYS A 34 0.55 -13.17 -8.36
N ARG A 35 0.43 -11.94 -8.85
CA ARG A 35 0.27 -11.65 -10.27
C ARG A 35 1.67 -11.53 -10.89
N LEU A 36 1.88 -12.13 -12.06
CA LEU A 36 3.10 -11.93 -12.87
C LEU A 36 2.94 -10.70 -13.76
N GLN A 37 4.06 -10.15 -14.24
CA GLN A 37 4.04 -9.00 -15.16
C GLN A 37 3.25 -9.27 -16.45
N ASN A 38 3.21 -10.52 -16.91
CA ASN A 38 2.45 -10.95 -18.10
C ASN A 38 0.93 -11.09 -17.84
N GLY A 39 0.45 -10.76 -16.64
CA GLY A 39 -0.96 -10.78 -16.29
C GLY A 39 -1.48 -12.10 -15.73
N HIS A 40 -0.65 -13.15 -15.64
CA HIS A 40 -1.05 -14.45 -15.11
C HIS A 40 -0.93 -14.48 -13.58
N ASP A 41 -1.89 -15.09 -12.89
CA ASP A 41 -1.78 -15.38 -11.46
C ASP A 41 -0.99 -16.67 -11.24
N VAL A 42 -0.11 -16.66 -10.23
CA VAL A 42 0.64 -17.83 -9.78
C VAL A 42 0.38 -18.10 -8.31
N PHE A 43 0.28 -19.38 -7.98
CA PHE A 43 0.26 -19.88 -6.62
C PHE A 43 1.70 -20.12 -6.18
N ILE A 44 2.12 -19.42 -5.13
CA ILE A 44 3.42 -19.59 -4.51
C ILE A 44 3.25 -20.43 -3.25
N PHE A 45 4.05 -21.46 -3.11
CA PHE A 45 4.07 -22.34 -1.95
C PHE A 45 5.31 -22.08 -1.09
N GLY A 46 5.31 -22.62 0.12
CA GLY A 46 6.45 -22.54 1.01
C GLY A 46 7.68 -23.24 0.45
N ASN A 47 8.81 -23.03 1.11
CA ASN A 47 10.10 -23.59 0.70
C ASN A 47 10.46 -24.89 1.45
N GLY A 48 9.52 -25.52 2.17
CA GLY A 48 9.76 -26.70 2.99
C GLY A 48 10.27 -26.39 4.40
N GLU A 49 10.81 -25.20 4.65
CA GLU A 49 11.17 -24.70 5.98
C GLU A 49 10.09 -23.75 6.52
N LYS A 50 9.65 -22.82 5.67
CA LYS A 50 8.56 -21.87 5.91
C LYS A 50 7.42 -22.17 4.96
N GLY A 51 6.48 -22.98 5.43
CA GLY A 51 5.38 -23.53 4.64
C GLY A 51 5.78 -24.80 3.87
N CYS A 52 4.82 -25.70 3.72
CA CYS A 52 4.99 -26.98 3.05
C CYS A 52 5.14 -26.83 1.53
N ARG A 53 5.94 -27.70 0.91
CA ARG A 53 6.01 -27.86 -0.56
C ARG A 53 5.07 -28.96 -1.02
N PRO A 54 4.11 -28.68 -1.92
CA PRO A 54 3.25 -29.72 -2.47
C PRO A 54 4.03 -30.86 -3.15
N SER A 55 5.18 -30.59 -3.77
CA SER A 55 6.01 -31.62 -4.40
C SER A 55 6.68 -32.59 -3.41
N GLU A 56 6.95 -32.14 -2.19
CA GLU A 56 7.51 -32.98 -1.13
C GLU A 56 6.41 -33.77 -0.42
N ARG A 57 5.20 -33.19 -0.33
CA ARG A 57 4.03 -33.82 0.30
C ARG A 57 3.30 -34.81 -0.62
N TYR A 58 3.13 -34.48 -1.90
CA TYR A 58 2.42 -35.29 -2.88
C TYR A 58 3.36 -35.68 -4.01
N GLY A 59 3.81 -36.94 -4.03
CA GLY A 59 4.81 -37.44 -4.98
C GLY A 59 4.44 -37.36 -6.47
N LYS A 60 3.20 -36.98 -6.82
CA LYS A 60 2.73 -36.77 -8.21
C LYS A 60 2.35 -35.32 -8.53
N PHE A 61 2.65 -34.35 -7.66
CA PHE A 61 2.17 -32.97 -7.81
C PHE A 61 2.54 -32.29 -9.15
N ALA A 62 3.71 -32.61 -9.72
CA ALA A 62 4.17 -32.03 -10.99
C ALA A 62 3.37 -32.48 -12.24
N SER A 63 2.35 -33.33 -12.07
CA SER A 63 1.41 -33.71 -13.12
C SER A 63 0.00 -33.76 -12.51
N PRO A 64 -0.95 -32.88 -12.90
CA PRO A 64 -0.99 -32.06 -14.12
C PRO A 64 -0.41 -30.64 -13.98
N TYR A 65 0.09 -30.23 -12.82
CA TYR A 65 0.50 -28.85 -12.57
C TYR A 65 1.92 -28.57 -13.07
N LYS A 66 2.08 -27.52 -13.89
CA LYS A 66 3.40 -27.04 -14.32
C LYS A 66 4.08 -26.30 -13.18
N LEU A 67 5.14 -26.91 -12.62
CA LEU A 67 6.05 -26.21 -11.70
C LEU A 67 6.94 -25.26 -12.49
N GLN A 68 6.92 -23.98 -12.13
CA GLN A 68 7.79 -22.96 -12.70
C GLN A 68 8.57 -22.28 -11.58
N THR A 69 9.89 -22.18 -11.73
CA THR A 69 10.69 -21.29 -10.91
C THR A 69 10.43 -19.87 -11.38
N VAL A 70 9.66 -19.11 -10.61
CA VAL A 70 9.39 -17.68 -10.88
C VAL A 70 10.49 -16.86 -10.23
N ARG A 71 11.17 -16.02 -11.01
CA ARG A 71 12.15 -15.07 -10.46
C ARG A 71 11.43 -13.86 -9.86
N GLN A 72 11.99 -13.27 -8.80
CA GLN A 72 11.34 -12.17 -8.07
C GLN A 72 11.01 -10.96 -8.96
N ASP A 73 11.80 -10.72 -10.00
CA ASP A 73 11.62 -9.67 -11.01
C ASP A 73 10.46 -9.94 -11.97
N GLU A 74 10.05 -11.19 -12.15
CA GLU A 74 8.90 -11.57 -13.00
C GLU A 74 7.55 -11.42 -12.27
N ILE A 75 7.59 -11.41 -10.93
CA ILE A 75 6.44 -11.13 -10.09
C ILE A 75 6.11 -9.65 -10.26
N GLN A 76 4.86 -9.34 -10.60
CA GLN A 76 4.37 -7.98 -10.50
C GLN A 76 4.51 -7.59 -9.04
N GLN A 77 5.48 -6.71 -8.74
CA GLN A 77 5.56 -6.11 -7.42
C GLN A 77 4.16 -5.59 -7.10
N PRO A 78 3.61 -5.87 -5.91
CA PRO A 78 2.36 -5.25 -5.51
C PRO A 78 2.53 -3.78 -5.81
N VAL A 79 1.67 -3.23 -6.67
CA VAL A 79 1.79 -1.82 -6.96
C VAL A 79 1.54 -1.16 -5.61
N VAL A 80 2.62 -0.71 -4.98
CA VAL A 80 2.55 0.04 -3.73
C VAL A 80 1.92 1.34 -4.16
N PHE A 81 0.60 1.36 -4.17
CA PHE A 81 -0.11 2.61 -4.21
C PHE A 81 0.22 3.21 -2.86
N PRO A 82 0.95 4.34 -2.82
CA PRO A 82 1.31 4.97 -1.55
C PRO A 82 0.08 5.38 -0.71
N ASN A 83 -1.13 5.16 -1.25
CA ASN A 83 -2.39 5.80 -0.92
C ASN A 83 -3.60 4.83 -0.91
N GLY A 84 -3.39 3.53 -0.70
CA GLY A 84 -4.47 2.55 -0.49
C GLY A 84 -5.37 2.27 -1.70
N ASN A 85 -6.63 1.89 -1.44
CA ASN A 85 -7.61 1.55 -2.48
C ASN A 85 -8.04 2.81 -3.24
N LYS A 86 -8.02 2.75 -4.56
CA LYS A 86 -8.32 3.90 -5.40
C LYS A 86 -9.82 4.09 -5.59
N PRO A 87 -10.35 5.30 -5.40
CA PRO A 87 -11.65 5.64 -5.95
C PRO A 87 -11.60 5.53 -7.47
N MET A 88 -12.68 5.01 -8.05
CA MET A 88 -12.82 4.80 -9.50
C MET A 88 -13.03 6.11 -10.27
N ASN A 89 -13.43 7.17 -9.55
CA ASN A 89 -13.62 8.52 -10.08
C ASN A 89 -12.43 9.42 -9.69
N PRO A 90 -12.00 10.34 -10.57
CA PRO A 90 -10.98 11.33 -10.26
C PRO A 90 -11.34 12.21 -9.06
N LEU A 91 -10.35 12.56 -8.25
CA LEU A 91 -10.52 13.42 -7.07
C LEU A 91 -10.20 14.89 -7.39
N ALA A 92 -11.18 15.63 -7.91
CA ALA A 92 -10.99 17.00 -8.39
C ALA A 92 -11.06 18.11 -7.31
N GLY A 93 -11.28 17.75 -6.04
CA GLY A 93 -11.47 18.70 -4.93
C GLY A 93 -10.21 19.02 -4.12
N ILE A 94 -10.39 19.90 -3.14
CA ILE A 94 -9.45 20.12 -2.03
C ILE A 94 -10.04 19.47 -0.78
N TYR A 95 -9.26 18.67 -0.08
CA TYR A 95 -9.68 17.85 1.04
C TYR A 95 -8.94 18.24 2.31
N ARG A 96 -9.64 18.22 3.44
CA ARG A 96 -9.01 18.38 4.75
C ARG A 96 -8.45 17.02 5.21
N ALA A 97 -7.22 17.04 5.71
CA ALA A 97 -6.56 15.84 6.21
C ALA A 97 -5.85 16.12 7.54
N VAL A 98 -5.72 15.07 8.35
CA VAL A 98 -4.90 15.09 9.58
C VAL A 98 -3.55 14.47 9.28
N VAL A 99 -2.47 15.09 9.75
CA VAL A 99 -1.12 14.53 9.65
C VAL A 99 -0.93 13.42 10.68
N ILE A 100 -0.56 12.24 10.19
CA ILE A 100 -0.33 11.03 11.00
C ILE A 100 1.16 10.79 11.22
N SER A 101 2.01 11.13 10.25
CA SER A 101 3.47 11.08 10.38
C SER A 101 4.13 12.18 9.53
N ASN A 102 5.23 12.73 10.02
CA ASN A 102 6.08 13.70 9.31
C ASN A 102 7.52 13.19 9.10
N GLU A 103 7.75 11.90 9.37
CA GLU A 103 9.01 11.19 9.14
C GLU A 103 9.13 10.74 7.68
N ASP A 104 9.40 11.69 6.77
CA ASP A 104 9.53 11.39 5.35
C ASP A 104 10.80 10.53 5.05
N PRO A 105 10.64 9.27 4.58
CA PRO A 105 11.77 8.39 4.29
C PRO A 105 12.67 8.92 3.16
N ASP A 106 12.13 9.75 2.25
CA ASP A 106 12.84 10.25 1.07
C ASP A 106 13.39 11.67 1.27
N ASN A 107 13.14 12.29 2.45
CA ASN A 107 13.50 13.66 2.79
C ASN A 107 13.10 14.72 1.72
N ARG A 108 11.88 14.56 1.17
CA ARG A 108 11.25 15.45 0.17
C ARG A 108 10.09 16.27 0.75
N MET A 109 10.07 16.49 2.06
CA MET A 109 9.01 17.21 2.77
C MET A 109 7.61 16.59 2.57
N LYS A 110 7.54 15.26 2.42
CA LYS A 110 6.26 14.55 2.44
C LYS A 110 5.72 14.44 3.85
N VAL A 111 4.40 14.39 3.95
CA VAL A 111 3.70 14.06 5.19
C VAL A 111 2.75 12.91 4.94
N GLN A 112 2.66 12.00 5.90
CA GLN A 112 1.66 10.95 5.89
C GLN A 112 0.37 11.50 6.48
N VAL A 113 -0.73 11.40 5.75
CA VAL A 113 -2.01 12.01 6.12
C VAL A 113 -3.16 11.01 6.03
N LYS A 114 -4.23 11.30 6.77
CA LYS A 114 -5.51 10.61 6.71
C LYS A 114 -6.60 11.59 6.31
N ILE A 115 -7.38 11.25 5.28
CA ILE A 115 -8.50 12.07 4.80
C ILE A 115 -9.82 11.43 5.28
N ASP A 116 -10.45 12.02 6.30
CA ASP A 116 -11.69 11.46 6.87
C ASP A 116 -12.87 11.48 5.89
N ALA A 117 -12.86 12.36 4.90
CA ALA A 117 -13.88 12.41 3.85
C ALA A 117 -13.80 11.25 2.85
N ILE A 118 -12.67 10.52 2.81
CA ILE A 118 -12.43 9.39 1.89
C ILE A 118 -11.66 8.27 2.64
N PRO A 119 -12.28 7.65 3.65
CA PRO A 119 -11.60 6.71 4.56
C PRO A 119 -11.07 5.45 3.86
N GLU A 120 -11.64 5.06 2.72
CA GLU A 120 -11.22 3.89 1.93
C GLU A 120 -9.80 3.99 1.37
N MET A 121 -9.25 5.20 1.25
CA MET A 121 -7.87 5.41 0.81
C MET A 121 -6.86 5.14 1.94
N GLY A 122 -7.28 5.13 3.20
CA GLY A 122 -6.39 4.92 4.34
C GLY A 122 -5.35 6.04 4.49
N LEU A 123 -4.10 5.65 4.78
CA LEU A 123 -2.97 6.57 4.99
C LEU A 123 -2.25 6.87 3.68
N LEU A 124 -2.01 8.15 3.40
CA LEU A 124 -1.46 8.63 2.13
C LEU A 124 -0.17 9.42 2.38
N TRP A 125 0.85 9.25 1.53
CA TRP A 125 2.01 10.14 1.54
C TRP A 125 1.80 11.31 0.58
N ALA A 126 1.51 12.49 1.13
CA ALA A 126 1.31 13.71 0.36
C ALA A 126 2.63 14.46 0.13
N ALA A 127 2.89 14.86 -1.11
CA ALA A 127 4.06 15.66 -1.45
C ALA A 127 3.83 17.16 -1.22
N SER A 128 4.89 17.88 -0.86
CA SER A 128 4.83 19.33 -0.68
C SER A 128 4.66 20.06 -2.01
N VAL A 129 3.81 21.09 -2.03
CA VAL A 129 3.81 22.12 -3.08
C VAL A 129 4.39 23.45 -2.59
N VAL A 130 4.75 23.54 -1.30
CA VAL A 130 5.40 24.73 -0.75
C VAL A 130 6.90 24.74 -1.08
N PRO A 131 7.52 25.94 -1.20
CA PRO A 131 8.94 26.05 -1.51
C PRO A 131 9.82 25.24 -0.55
N LEU A 132 10.71 24.42 -1.11
CA LEU A 132 11.59 23.50 -0.37
C LEU A 132 12.68 24.19 0.48
N LYS A 133 12.79 25.53 0.43
CA LYS A 133 13.85 26.24 1.16
C LYS A 133 13.60 26.17 2.66
N GLU A 134 14.27 25.20 3.28
CA GLU A 134 14.78 25.18 4.66
C GLU A 134 13.91 25.95 5.66
N ASN A 135 12.70 25.48 5.86
CA ASN A 135 11.91 25.98 6.97
C ASN A 135 11.13 24.83 7.57
N ASP A 136 11.79 24.10 8.48
CA ASP A 136 11.13 23.14 9.38
C ASP A 136 9.92 23.77 10.09
N ARG A 137 9.89 25.11 10.20
CA ARG A 137 8.75 25.89 10.69
C ARG A 137 7.47 25.71 9.88
N ILE A 138 7.58 25.44 8.57
CA ILE A 138 6.44 25.27 7.66
C ILE A 138 6.00 23.81 7.63
N ARG A 139 6.87 22.86 8.03
CA ARG A 139 6.53 21.44 8.06
C ARG A 139 5.36 21.22 9.05
N PRO A 140 4.29 20.54 8.63
CA PRO A 140 3.24 20.12 9.56
C PRO A 140 3.79 19.13 10.60
N ALA A 141 3.35 19.29 11.85
CA ALA A 141 3.55 18.33 12.92
C ALA A 141 2.46 17.25 12.88
N VAL A 142 2.70 16.12 13.55
CA VAL A 142 1.68 15.09 13.74
C VAL A 142 0.50 15.69 14.51
N GLY A 143 -0.72 15.45 14.04
CA GLY A 143 -1.96 16.02 14.57
C GLY A 143 -2.42 17.30 13.88
N ASP A 144 -1.55 17.99 13.12
CA ASP A 144 -1.95 19.19 12.40
C ASP A 144 -2.93 18.88 11.27
N LEU A 145 -3.76 19.87 10.96
CA LEU A 145 -4.65 19.84 9.81
C LEU A 145 -3.97 20.47 8.59
N VAL A 146 -4.15 19.84 7.43
CA VAL A 146 -3.62 20.31 6.15
C VAL A 146 -4.66 20.23 5.05
N TRP A 147 -4.51 21.07 4.03
CA TRP A 147 -5.25 20.97 2.77
C TRP A 147 -4.54 20.06 1.78
N ILE A 148 -5.26 19.11 1.20
CA ILE A 148 -4.76 18.14 0.21
C ILE A 148 -5.47 18.33 -1.12
N SER A 149 -4.74 18.31 -2.23
CA SER A 149 -5.29 18.11 -3.58
C SER A 149 -4.61 16.93 -4.27
N PHE A 150 -5.17 16.48 -5.39
CA PHE A 150 -4.61 15.37 -6.17
C PHE A 150 -4.21 15.86 -7.56
N ARG A 151 -2.96 15.58 -7.97
CA ARG A 151 -2.47 16.01 -9.29
C ARG A 151 -3.30 15.37 -10.38
N ASN A 152 -3.95 16.19 -11.22
CA ASN A 152 -4.91 15.76 -12.24
C ASN A 152 -6.02 14.83 -11.70
N GLY A 153 -6.35 14.95 -10.41
CA GLY A 153 -7.30 14.08 -9.74
C GLY A 153 -6.84 12.64 -9.52
N ASP A 154 -5.55 12.32 -9.75
CA ASP A 154 -4.99 10.98 -9.52
C ASP A 154 -4.83 10.71 -8.01
N PRO A 155 -5.55 9.72 -7.44
CA PRO A 155 -5.44 9.35 -6.03
C PRO A 155 -4.02 8.96 -5.59
N ASN A 156 -3.11 8.63 -6.51
CA ASN A 156 -1.72 8.29 -6.21
C ASN A 156 -0.80 9.51 -6.07
N GLN A 157 -1.29 10.71 -6.40
CA GLN A 157 -0.49 11.93 -6.45
C GLN A 157 -1.05 13.04 -5.53
N PRO A 158 -1.21 12.78 -4.23
CA PRO A 158 -1.64 13.76 -3.26
C PRO A 158 -0.56 14.82 -3.05
N LEU A 159 -1.01 16.04 -2.90
CA LEU A 159 -0.23 17.24 -2.72
C LEU A 159 -0.77 17.98 -1.50
N TRP A 160 0.06 18.26 -0.50
CA TRP A 160 -0.35 19.11 0.62
C TRP A 160 -0.03 20.57 0.30
N LEU A 161 -1.06 21.42 0.38
CA LEU A 161 -1.04 22.82 -0.05
C LEU A 161 -0.55 23.75 1.06
N GLY A 162 -0.88 23.43 2.31
CA GLY A 162 -0.55 24.24 3.48
C GLY A 162 -1.24 23.73 4.75
N LYS A 163 -0.77 24.23 5.90
CA LYS A 163 -1.37 24.00 7.22
C LYS A 163 -2.65 24.82 7.34
N ILE A 164 -3.63 24.28 8.06
CA ILE A 164 -4.82 25.03 8.47
C ILE A 164 -4.50 25.65 9.83
N SER A 165 -4.49 26.96 9.93
CA SER A 165 -4.43 27.68 11.21
C SER A 165 -5.81 28.24 11.54
N GLU A 166 -6.31 27.93 12.73
CA GLU A 166 -7.50 28.60 13.29
C GLU A 166 -7.12 29.85 14.12
N GLU A 167 -5.82 30.15 14.24
CA GLU A 167 -5.31 31.36 14.88
C GLU A 167 -5.59 32.60 14.01
N GLU A 168 -5.93 33.72 14.66
CA GLU A 168 -6.08 35.00 13.97
C GLU A 168 -4.77 35.35 13.23
N PRO A 169 -4.86 35.86 11.99
CA PRO A 169 -3.66 36.29 11.27
C PRO A 169 -2.91 37.31 12.12
N PRO A 170 -1.56 37.24 12.18
CA PRO A 170 -0.79 38.21 12.93
C PRO A 170 -1.17 39.62 12.45
N PRO A 171 -1.32 40.60 13.37
CA PRO A 171 -1.71 41.95 12.99
C PRO A 171 -0.78 42.45 11.89
N ILE A 172 -1.38 42.96 10.81
CA ILE A 172 -0.66 43.47 9.66
C ILE A 172 0.25 44.59 10.17
N PHE A 173 1.56 44.36 10.18
CA PHE A 173 2.50 45.45 10.41
C PHE A 173 2.45 46.35 9.18
N VAL A 174 1.75 47.47 9.32
CA VAL A 174 1.83 48.57 8.37
C VAL A 174 3.20 49.22 8.61
N LEU A 175 4.10 49.09 7.64
CA LEU A 175 5.38 49.78 7.58
C LEU A 175 5.18 51.29 7.37
#